data_AF-A0AAW6QFA0-F1
#
_entry.id   AF-A0AAW6QFA0-F1
#
_cell.length_a   1.000
_cell.length_b   1.000
_cell.length_c   1.000
_cell.angle_alpha   90.00
_cell.angle_beta   90.00
_cell.angle_gamma   90.00
#
_symmetry.space_group_name_H-M   'P 1'
#
loop_
_entity.id
_entity.type
_entity.pdbx_description
1 polymer ?
#
loop_
_entity_poly.entity_id
_entity_poly.type
_entity_poly.pdbx_seq_one_letter_code
_entity_poly.pdbx_strand_id
1 'polypeptide(L)'
;GSVSPSLVFFRAEMYANEAGRELAKVLIQLIEAEIRINIITHSLGARVALSALNILGDFDGKYNEKIDNLIMWEAAVADNAVTDTYTRAKNPVAMELFPFAHKAVKRMRILYSQEDGVLGEDSSLLDFDDGISDISRGAYPKKYTSAANTTGALKDYYHKRNEIGDYYTDFENLRRDYLLHRGSLNQDDIAQYENMANTAKGREIKRSIEKLLLEEANTVSSDLNKPLNYLKPWSHFRRFRPDDEYFKHIVEVLTAQVFNNWTIYTKDMAVRPALGHQGNRLTAPEPKQNSKELQEAQKIYPADAFIGKLKNEGKLWFWDQSNYFITHSAMRDFEFKIFDKQEPKVFPRIYRESYVNEIMNRIQENSNFGRYKNDKKK
;
A
#
# COMPACT_ATOMS: atom_id res chain seq x y z
N GLY A 1 -3.27 17.06 21.79
CA GLY A 1 -2.48 15.82 21.92
C GLY A 1 -1.99 15.44 20.55
N SER A 2 -0.68 15.25 20.36
CA SER A 2 -0.12 14.85 19.07
C SER A 2 -0.46 13.39 18.80
N VAL A 3 -1.12 13.14 17.68
CA VAL A 3 -1.34 11.78 17.16
C VAL A 3 -0.01 11.34 16.53
N SER A 4 0.44 10.10 16.78
CA SER A 4 1.65 9.56 16.16
C SER A 4 1.56 9.65 14.62
N PRO A 5 2.59 10.17 13.91
CA PRO A 5 2.61 10.26 12.45
C PRO A 5 2.32 8.90 11.76
N SER A 6 2.81 7.80 12.33
CA SER A 6 2.55 6.44 11.85
C SER A 6 1.07 6.06 11.87
N LEU A 7 0.35 6.47 12.91
CA LEU A 7 -1.09 6.23 13.06
C LEU A 7 -1.92 7.06 12.08
N VAL A 8 -1.46 8.28 11.79
CA VAL A 8 -2.06 9.14 10.74
C VAL A 8 -1.84 8.52 9.37
N PHE A 9 -0.64 8.00 9.11
CA PHE A 9 -0.30 7.35 7.84
C PHE A 9 -1.16 6.10 7.58
N PHE A 10 -1.28 5.20 8.56
CA PHE A 10 -2.13 4.01 8.42
C PHE A 10 -3.61 4.37 8.22
N ARG A 11 -4.11 5.44 8.85
CA ARG A 11 -5.48 5.96 8.57
C ARG A 11 -5.62 6.48 7.15
N ALA A 12 -4.65 7.27 6.70
CA ALA A 12 -4.64 7.80 5.34
C ALA A 12 -4.66 6.68 4.30
N GLU A 13 -4.02 5.55 4.59
CA GLU A 13 -4.05 4.36 3.75
C GLU A 13 -5.43 3.71 3.59
N MET A 14 -6.24 3.65 4.66
CA MET A 14 -7.63 3.19 4.56
C MET A 14 -8.48 4.19 3.77
N TYR A 15 -8.31 5.48 4.01
CA TYR A 15 -8.98 6.52 3.22
C TYR A 15 -8.57 6.50 1.75
N ALA A 16 -7.33 6.16 1.44
CA ALA A 16 -6.87 6.01 0.06
C ALA A 16 -7.57 4.82 -0.64
N ASN A 17 -7.79 3.71 0.07
CA ASN A 17 -8.58 2.59 -0.45
C ASN A 17 -10.04 3.01 -0.70
N GLU A 18 -10.63 3.81 0.19
CA GLU A 18 -12.01 4.30 0.05
C GLU A 18 -12.14 5.25 -1.14
N ALA A 19 -11.24 6.23 -1.23
CA ALA A 19 -11.17 7.15 -2.35
C ALA A 19 -10.94 6.41 -3.67
N GLY A 20 -10.14 5.35 -3.66
CA GLY A 20 -9.92 4.49 -4.82
C GLY A 20 -11.17 3.74 -5.26
N ARG A 21 -12.01 3.28 -4.33
CA ARG A 21 -13.31 2.67 -4.66
C ARG A 21 -14.28 3.67 -5.30
N GLU A 22 -14.32 4.91 -4.83
CA GLU A 22 -15.12 5.96 -5.48
C GLU A 22 -14.54 6.34 -6.85
N LEU A 23 -13.21 6.44 -6.95
CA LEU A 23 -12.54 6.67 -8.23
C LEU A 23 -12.86 5.56 -9.24
N ALA A 24 -12.93 4.29 -8.82
CA ALA A 24 -13.31 3.18 -9.71
C ALA A 24 -14.67 3.41 -10.37
N LYS A 25 -15.66 3.90 -9.62
CA LYS A 25 -17.00 4.22 -10.15
C LYS A 25 -16.94 5.34 -11.20
N VAL A 26 -16.14 6.37 -10.94
CA VAL A 26 -15.92 7.47 -11.90
C VAL A 26 -15.21 6.96 -13.16
N LEU A 27 -14.16 6.15 -13.01
CA LEU A 27 -13.43 5.56 -14.13
C LEU A 27 -14.35 4.69 -14.99
N ILE A 28 -15.24 3.91 -14.39
CA ILE A 28 -16.26 3.13 -15.12
C ILE A 28 -17.12 4.05 -16.00
N GLN A 29 -17.65 5.15 -15.44
CA GLN A 29 -18.46 6.10 -16.20
C GLN A 29 -17.69 6.72 -17.37
N LEU A 30 -16.42 7.10 -17.14
CA LEU A 30 -15.56 7.66 -18.19
C LEU A 30 -15.26 6.64 -19.29
N ILE A 31 -14.98 5.38 -18.93
CA ILE A 31 -14.72 4.29 -19.87
C ILE A 31 -15.97 3.98 -20.70
N GLU A 32 -17.15 3.94 -20.06
CA GLU A 32 -18.44 3.70 -20.73
C GLU A 32 -18.83 4.87 -21.65
N ALA A 33 -18.35 6.08 -21.36
CA ALA A 33 -18.43 7.24 -22.25
C ALA A 33 -17.32 7.28 -23.33
N GLU A 34 -16.56 6.19 -23.49
CA GLU A 34 -15.46 6.04 -24.45
C GLU A 34 -14.32 7.07 -24.29
N ILE A 35 -14.15 7.60 -23.08
CA ILE A 35 -13.09 8.54 -22.76
C ILE A 35 -11.79 7.76 -22.49
N ARG A 36 -10.70 8.17 -23.15
CA ARG A 36 -9.36 7.67 -22.87
C ARG A 36 -8.78 8.30 -21.62
N ILE A 37 -8.15 7.49 -20.77
CA ILE A 37 -7.75 7.90 -19.42
C ILE A 37 -6.26 7.65 -19.21
N ASN A 38 -5.58 8.68 -18.72
CA ASN A 38 -4.21 8.61 -18.21
C ASN A 38 -4.26 9.07 -16.75
N ILE A 39 -3.63 8.31 -15.85
CA ILE A 39 -3.63 8.60 -14.42
C ILE A 39 -2.21 8.95 -14.01
N ILE A 40 -2.03 10.12 -13.41
CA ILE A 40 -0.76 10.55 -12.81
C ILE A 40 -1.00 10.68 -11.32
N THR A 41 -0.14 10.06 -10.53
CA THR A 41 -0.24 10.04 -9.07
C THR A 41 1.07 10.45 -8.44
N HIS A 42 0.99 10.90 -7.20
CA HIS A 42 2.13 11.19 -6.36
C HIS A 42 1.92 10.57 -4.98
N SER A 43 2.98 10.01 -4.37
CA SER A 43 2.96 9.51 -3.00
C SER A 43 1.80 8.53 -2.75
N LEU A 44 1.01 8.76 -1.70
CA LEU A 44 -0.15 7.93 -1.35
C LEU A 44 -1.28 7.99 -2.40
N GLY A 45 -1.28 8.97 -3.30
CA GLY A 45 -2.17 8.98 -4.46
C GLY A 45 -1.99 7.75 -5.36
N ALA A 46 -0.80 7.13 -5.34
CA ALA A 46 -0.58 5.86 -6.03
C ALA A 46 -1.48 4.74 -5.47
N ARG A 47 -1.71 4.70 -4.16
CA ARG A 47 -2.65 3.75 -3.54
C ARG A 47 -4.08 4.01 -3.98
N VAL A 48 -4.50 5.27 -4.11
CA VAL A 48 -5.84 5.62 -4.62
C VAL A 48 -6.05 5.06 -6.03
N ALA A 49 -5.08 5.30 -6.93
CA ALA A 49 -5.16 4.77 -8.28
C ALA A 49 -5.10 3.24 -8.30
N LEU A 50 -4.13 2.63 -7.62
CA LEU A 50 -4.01 1.16 -7.59
C LEU A 50 -5.26 0.50 -7.01
N SER A 51 -5.89 1.09 -5.99
CA SER A 51 -7.17 0.62 -5.44
C SER A 51 -8.28 0.64 -6.49
N ALA A 52 -8.39 1.73 -7.26
CA ALA A 52 -9.37 1.83 -8.33
C ALA A 52 -9.10 0.80 -9.43
N LEU A 53 -7.85 0.67 -9.86
CA LEU A 53 -7.44 -0.28 -10.89
C LEU A 53 -7.60 -1.73 -10.45
N ASN A 54 -7.38 -2.04 -9.17
CA ASN A 54 -7.59 -3.37 -8.60
C ASN A 54 -9.07 -3.77 -8.69
N ILE A 55 -9.98 -2.82 -8.44
CA ILE A 55 -11.41 -3.04 -8.63
C ILE A 55 -11.73 -3.28 -10.10
N LEU A 56 -11.24 -2.42 -11.01
CA LEU A 56 -11.48 -2.53 -12.46
C LEU A 56 -10.95 -3.87 -13.01
N GLY A 57 -9.78 -4.31 -12.56
CA GLY A 57 -9.14 -5.56 -12.98
C GLY A 57 -9.86 -6.83 -12.51
N ASP A 58 -10.73 -6.73 -11.50
CA ASP A 58 -11.55 -7.84 -10.99
C ASP A 58 -12.94 -7.88 -11.66
N PHE A 59 -13.13 -7.23 -12.81
CA PHE A 59 -14.37 -7.30 -13.63
C PHE A 59 -14.35 -8.37 -14.74
N ASP A 60 -13.71 -9.50 -14.49
CA ASP A 60 -13.71 -10.65 -15.40
C ASP A 60 -13.34 -10.28 -16.86
N GLY A 61 -12.44 -9.31 -17.02
CA GLY A 61 -11.98 -8.82 -18.31
C GLY A 61 -12.70 -7.59 -18.87
N LYS A 62 -13.88 -7.19 -18.33
CA LYS A 62 -14.68 -6.07 -18.88
C LYS A 62 -13.86 -4.77 -19.02
N TYR A 63 -13.01 -4.48 -18.05
CA TYR A 63 -12.21 -3.25 -18.02
C TYR A 63 -10.70 -3.49 -18.21
N ASN A 64 -10.32 -4.65 -18.76
CA ASN A 64 -8.91 -4.90 -19.05
C ASN A 64 -8.36 -3.87 -20.04
N GLU A 65 -7.17 -3.37 -19.76
CA GLU A 65 -6.44 -2.44 -20.62
C GLU A 65 -7.27 -1.21 -21.04
N LYS A 66 -8.17 -0.72 -20.18
CA LYS A 66 -8.98 0.49 -20.44
C LYS A 66 -8.30 1.78 -19.99
N ILE A 67 -7.29 1.68 -19.14
CA ILE A 67 -6.45 2.81 -18.73
C ILE A 67 -5.18 2.79 -19.58
N ASP A 68 -4.92 3.90 -20.29
CA ASP A 68 -3.81 3.97 -21.24
C ASP A 68 -2.46 4.02 -20.53
N ASN A 69 -2.34 4.87 -19.51
CA ASN A 69 -1.12 5.01 -18.71
C ASN A 69 -1.46 5.21 -17.23
N LEU A 70 -0.73 4.53 -16.35
CA LEU A 70 -0.61 4.86 -14.93
C LEU A 70 0.82 5.30 -14.67
N ILE A 71 0.98 6.51 -14.14
CA ILE A 71 2.28 7.05 -13.76
C ILE A 71 2.27 7.30 -12.25
N MET A 72 3.20 6.66 -11.56
CA MET A 72 3.36 6.73 -10.12
C MET A 72 4.67 7.43 -9.79
N TRP A 73 4.55 8.66 -9.27
CA TRP A 73 5.67 9.47 -8.84
C TRP A 73 5.89 9.31 -7.35
N GLU A 74 7.05 8.80 -6.94
CA GLU A 74 7.41 8.56 -5.52
C GLU A 74 6.29 7.80 -4.78
N ALA A 75 5.88 6.65 -5.32
CA ALA A 75 4.72 5.90 -4.85
C ALA A 75 4.85 5.38 -3.41
N ALA A 76 3.90 5.76 -2.53
CA ALA A 76 3.85 5.31 -1.13
C ALA A 76 3.06 3.99 -0.98
N VAL A 77 3.53 2.95 -1.67
CA VAL A 77 2.99 1.58 -1.62
C VAL A 77 4.16 0.60 -1.57
N ALA A 78 3.90 -0.67 -1.24
CA ALA A 78 4.96 -1.68 -1.22
C ALA A 78 5.60 -1.82 -2.61
N ASP A 79 6.91 -2.06 -2.66
CA ASP A 79 7.65 -2.25 -3.92
C ASP A 79 7.08 -3.37 -4.81
N ASN A 80 6.37 -4.34 -4.22
CA ASN A 80 5.68 -5.44 -4.89
C ASN A 80 4.15 -5.24 -5.02
N ALA A 81 3.65 -4.03 -4.80
CA ALA A 81 2.22 -3.74 -4.75
C ALA A 81 1.45 -4.18 -6.01
N VAL A 82 2.10 -4.24 -7.18
CA VAL A 82 1.49 -4.59 -8.47
C VAL A 82 1.86 -6.02 -8.92
N THR A 83 1.76 -6.97 -8.00
CA THR A 83 1.90 -8.41 -8.29
C THR A 83 0.65 -8.98 -8.96
N ASP A 84 0.65 -10.25 -9.38
CA ASP A 84 -0.54 -10.93 -9.93
C ASP A 84 -1.25 -11.83 -8.92
N THR A 85 -0.60 -12.11 -7.80
CA THR A 85 -1.04 -13.07 -6.81
C THR A 85 -0.90 -12.50 -5.41
N TYR A 86 -1.98 -12.59 -4.62
CA TYR A 86 -1.93 -12.19 -3.23
C TYR A 86 -1.05 -13.14 -2.40
N THR A 87 -0.22 -12.60 -1.51
CA THR A 87 0.57 -13.39 -0.53
C THR A 87 0.48 -12.76 0.86
N ARG A 88 0.62 -13.56 1.91
CA ARG A 88 0.68 -13.05 3.30
C ARG A 88 2.05 -12.49 3.67
N ALA A 89 3.10 -12.97 3.00
CA ALA A 89 4.49 -12.62 3.31
C ALA A 89 4.71 -11.11 3.12
N LYS A 90 5.08 -10.43 4.20
CA LYS A 90 5.27 -8.97 4.25
C LYS A 90 4.01 -8.13 3.96
N ASN A 91 2.81 -8.69 4.17
CA ASN A 91 1.52 -8.00 3.99
C ASN A 91 0.64 -8.16 5.24
N PRO A 92 1.00 -7.55 6.38
CA PRO A 92 0.52 -7.93 7.71
C PRO A 92 -0.99 -7.75 7.93
N VAL A 93 -1.66 -6.93 7.11
CA VAL A 93 -3.11 -6.69 7.23
C VAL A 93 -3.86 -6.81 5.90
N ALA A 94 -3.24 -7.38 4.85
CA ALA A 94 -3.87 -7.51 3.53
C ALA A 94 -4.29 -6.19 2.84
N MET A 95 -3.57 -5.09 3.07
CA MET A 95 -3.83 -3.80 2.42
C MET A 95 -2.74 -3.36 1.44
N GLU A 96 -1.64 -4.11 1.36
CA GLU A 96 -0.41 -3.72 0.68
C GLU A 96 -0.41 -4.05 -0.82
N LEU A 97 -1.17 -5.04 -1.25
CA LEU A 97 -1.13 -5.61 -2.60
C LEU A 97 -2.39 -5.31 -3.41
N PHE A 98 -2.21 -5.13 -4.71
CA PHE A 98 -3.25 -4.83 -5.69
C PHE A 98 -3.17 -5.84 -6.86
N PRO A 99 -3.46 -7.13 -6.59
CA PRO A 99 -3.17 -8.24 -7.50
C PRO A 99 -3.87 -8.14 -8.87
N PHE A 100 -4.91 -7.33 -8.98
CA PHE A 100 -5.70 -7.18 -10.21
C PHE A 100 -5.41 -5.87 -10.95
N ALA A 101 -4.70 -4.91 -10.34
CA ALA A 101 -4.51 -3.58 -10.90
C ALA A 101 -3.81 -3.60 -12.27
N HIS A 102 -2.84 -4.49 -12.45
CA HIS A 102 -2.10 -4.66 -13.70
C HIS A 102 -2.99 -5.01 -14.89
N LYS A 103 -4.16 -5.62 -14.66
CA LYS A 103 -5.08 -6.03 -15.74
C LYS A 103 -5.78 -4.82 -16.38
N ALA A 104 -6.07 -3.79 -15.59
CA ALA A 104 -6.85 -2.63 -16.03
C ALA A 104 -6.04 -1.61 -16.83
N VAL A 105 -4.70 -1.67 -16.75
CA VAL A 105 -3.79 -0.67 -17.31
C VAL A 105 -2.90 -1.26 -18.39
N LYS A 106 -2.72 -0.54 -19.50
CA LYS A 106 -1.83 -0.95 -20.59
C LYS A 106 -0.36 -0.80 -20.21
N ARG A 107 -0.04 0.33 -19.57
CA ARG A 107 1.33 0.79 -19.32
C ARG A 107 1.45 1.45 -17.95
N MET A 108 2.47 1.06 -17.21
CA MET A 108 2.78 1.58 -15.88
C MET A 108 4.18 2.16 -15.85
N ARG A 109 4.34 3.35 -15.27
CA ARG A 109 5.65 3.98 -15.07
C ARG A 109 5.81 4.39 -13.62
N ILE A 110 6.98 4.08 -13.06
CA ILE A 110 7.35 4.42 -11.70
C ILE A 110 8.53 5.38 -11.77
N LEU A 111 8.35 6.59 -11.26
CA LEU A 111 9.42 7.55 -11.05
C LEU A 111 9.80 7.45 -9.56
N TYR A 112 11.02 6.99 -9.27
CA TYR A 112 11.47 6.71 -7.90
C TYR A 112 12.73 7.49 -7.54
N SER A 113 12.90 7.80 -6.25
CA SER A 113 14.06 8.51 -5.71
C SER A 113 14.56 7.82 -4.45
N GLN A 114 15.87 7.57 -4.37
CA GLN A 114 16.50 7.03 -3.17
C GLN A 114 16.67 8.09 -2.07
N GLU A 115 16.64 9.36 -2.44
CA GLU A 115 16.73 10.52 -1.55
C GLU A 115 15.32 10.90 -1.09
N ASP A 116 14.60 9.94 -0.52
CA ASP A 116 13.21 10.10 -0.12
C ASP A 116 13.10 9.75 1.37
N GLY A 117 13.43 10.70 2.24
CA GLY A 117 13.39 10.54 3.70
C GLY A 117 12.01 10.30 4.32
N VAL A 118 10.93 10.36 3.54
CA VAL A 118 9.57 10.00 4.00
C VAL A 118 9.25 8.55 3.65
N LEU A 119 9.71 8.05 2.50
CA LEU A 119 9.48 6.68 2.04
C LEU A 119 10.64 5.72 2.36
N GLY A 120 11.84 6.25 2.61
CA GLY A 120 13.09 5.62 3.05
C GLY A 120 13.90 6.58 3.95
N GLU A 121 15.21 6.38 4.12
CA GLU A 121 16.09 7.37 4.78
C GLU A 121 16.73 8.31 3.76
N ASP A 122 17.03 9.55 4.18
CA ASP A 122 17.84 10.49 3.41
C ASP A 122 19.33 10.07 3.48
N SER A 123 20.05 10.07 2.36
CA SER A 123 21.49 9.71 2.33
C SER A 123 22.40 10.88 2.73
N SER A 124 22.10 11.54 3.86
CA SER A 124 22.91 12.67 4.33
C SER A 124 24.24 12.20 4.96
N LEU A 125 25.34 12.84 4.54
CA LEU A 125 26.75 12.56 4.83
C LEU A 125 27.18 12.60 6.32
N LEU A 126 26.24 12.61 7.28
CA LEU A 126 26.52 12.70 8.72
C LEU A 126 25.96 11.54 9.56
N ASP A 127 25.28 10.55 8.97
CA ASP A 127 24.86 9.35 9.70
C ASP A 127 25.85 8.20 9.51
N PHE A 128 26.77 8.08 10.46
CA PHE A 128 27.56 6.87 10.72
C PHE A 128 26.66 5.85 11.44
N ASP A 129 26.18 4.81 10.75
CA ASP A 129 26.58 3.40 10.99
C ASP A 129 25.63 2.42 10.26
N ASP A 130 26.25 1.66 9.36
CA ASP A 130 25.87 0.34 8.85
C ASP A 130 24.53 0.23 8.10
N GLY A 131 24.58 0.44 6.77
CA GLY A 131 23.49 0.32 5.78
C GLY A 131 22.75 -1.04 5.70
N ILE A 132 22.81 -1.85 6.76
CA ILE A 132 22.00 -3.04 7.02
C ILE A 132 20.85 -2.71 8.01
N SER A 133 20.89 -1.60 8.76
CA SER A 133 19.84 -1.24 9.74
C SER A 133 18.73 -0.30 9.23
N ASP A 134 18.85 0.22 8.00
CA ASP A 134 18.23 1.49 7.59
C ASP A 134 17.22 1.47 6.44
N ILE A 135 17.10 0.36 5.71
CA ILE A 135 16.17 0.24 4.55
C ILE A 135 14.68 0.31 4.97
N SER A 136 14.40 0.34 6.27
CA SER A 136 13.06 0.32 6.88
C SER A 136 12.67 1.62 7.60
N ARG A 137 13.49 2.67 7.56
CA ARG A 137 13.33 3.83 8.44
C ARG A 137 12.55 5.02 7.87
N GLY A 138 11.98 4.90 6.67
CA GLY A 138 10.91 5.78 6.19
C GLY A 138 9.62 5.66 7.02
N ALA A 139 8.74 6.65 6.93
CA ALA A 139 7.42 6.62 7.57
C ALA A 139 6.55 5.45 7.08
N TYR A 140 6.73 5.02 5.82
CA TYR A 140 5.95 3.93 5.22
C TYR A 140 6.18 2.58 5.92
N PRO A 141 7.42 2.05 6.10
CA PRO A 141 7.60 0.79 6.81
C PRO A 141 7.41 0.90 8.33
N LYS A 142 7.66 2.08 8.92
CA LYS A 142 7.53 2.32 10.37
C LYS A 142 6.10 2.22 10.90
N LYS A 143 5.06 2.26 10.05
CA LYS A 143 3.64 2.18 10.46
C LYS A 143 3.27 0.90 11.23
N TYR A 144 4.06 -0.16 11.06
CA TYR A 144 3.88 -1.45 11.75
C TYR A 144 4.89 -1.70 12.87
N THR A 145 5.69 -0.71 13.27
CA THR A 145 6.61 -0.88 14.40
C THR A 145 5.87 -0.80 15.74
N SER A 146 6.38 -1.46 16.78
CA SER A 146 5.81 -1.42 18.13
C SER A 146 5.71 0.00 18.71
N ALA A 147 6.58 0.92 18.28
CA ALA A 147 6.56 2.34 18.64
C ALA A 147 5.44 3.15 17.96
N ALA A 148 4.82 2.63 16.89
CA ALA A 148 3.75 3.31 16.14
C ALA A 148 2.39 3.35 16.86
N ASN A 149 2.32 2.88 18.11
CA ASN A 149 1.08 2.74 18.88
C ASN A 149 0.09 1.82 18.15
N THR A 150 0.54 0.57 17.98
CA THR A 150 -0.27 -0.64 17.76
C THR A 150 -1.72 -0.39 17.33
N THR A 151 -1.90 -0.06 16.05
CA THR A 151 -3.16 -0.14 15.27
C THR A 151 -4.46 0.41 15.85
N GLY A 152 -4.38 1.51 16.61
CA GLY A 152 -5.55 2.33 16.96
C GLY A 152 -6.41 2.74 15.75
N ALA A 153 -5.87 2.72 14.54
CA ALA A 153 -6.57 3.09 13.33
C ALA A 153 -7.66 2.10 12.92
N LEU A 154 -7.40 0.78 12.98
CA LEU A 154 -8.47 -0.22 12.78
C LEU A 154 -9.47 -0.12 13.93
N LYS A 155 -8.99 0.03 15.18
CA LYS A 155 -9.86 0.26 16.34
C LYS A 155 -10.82 1.44 16.13
N ASP A 156 -10.34 2.56 15.60
CA ASP A 156 -11.15 3.76 15.32
C ASP A 156 -12.29 3.50 14.32
N TYR A 157 -12.13 2.50 13.43
CA TYR A 157 -13.17 2.11 12.46
C TYR A 157 -14.28 1.28 13.10
N TYR A 158 -13.97 0.41 14.07
CA TYR A 158 -14.95 -0.54 14.62
C TYR A 158 -15.43 -0.16 16.03
N HIS A 159 -14.53 0.22 16.92
CA HIS A 159 -14.83 0.41 18.33
C HIS A 159 -15.87 1.52 18.54
N LYS A 160 -16.98 1.17 19.21
CA LYS A 160 -18.15 2.04 19.44
C LYS A 160 -18.82 2.54 18.16
N ARG A 161 -18.62 1.84 17.02
CA ARG A 161 -19.22 2.19 15.73
C ARG A 161 -20.05 1.08 15.13
N ASN A 162 -19.74 -0.19 15.40
CA ASN A 162 -20.45 -1.34 14.85
C ASN A 162 -20.30 -2.60 15.74
N GLU A 163 -20.98 -3.68 15.34
CA GLU A 163 -21.06 -4.94 16.09
C GLU A 163 -19.69 -5.60 16.37
N ILE A 164 -18.72 -5.47 15.47
CA ILE A 164 -17.35 -5.96 15.71
C ILE A 164 -16.70 -5.19 16.87
N GLY A 165 -16.95 -3.89 16.96
CA GLY A 165 -16.52 -3.06 18.09
C GLY A 165 -17.21 -3.41 19.40
N ASP A 166 -18.46 -3.87 19.35
CA ASP A 166 -19.20 -4.35 20.51
C ASP A 166 -18.63 -5.69 21.00
N TYR A 167 -18.29 -6.62 20.10
CA TYR A 167 -17.60 -7.87 20.47
C TYR A 167 -16.25 -7.64 21.14
N TYR A 168 -15.49 -6.63 20.71
CA TYR A 168 -14.28 -6.22 21.43
C TYR A 168 -14.60 -5.73 22.84
N THR A 169 -15.67 -4.97 23.02
CA THR A 169 -16.10 -4.45 24.34
C THR A 169 -16.55 -5.59 25.25
N ASP A 170 -17.32 -6.54 24.73
CA ASP A 170 -17.74 -7.76 25.43
C ASP A 170 -16.54 -8.59 25.89
N PHE A 171 -15.55 -8.76 25.00
CA PHE A 171 -14.33 -9.49 25.32
C PHE A 171 -13.50 -8.79 26.39
N GLU A 172 -13.34 -7.47 26.32
CA GLU A 172 -12.62 -6.70 27.35
C GLU A 172 -13.34 -6.71 28.71
N ASN A 173 -14.68 -6.72 28.72
CA ASN A 173 -15.45 -6.92 29.95
C ASN A 173 -15.23 -8.32 30.54
N LEU A 174 -15.25 -9.37 29.70
CA LEU A 174 -14.92 -10.74 30.11
C LEU A 174 -13.52 -10.82 30.75
N ARG A 175 -12.53 -10.16 30.15
CA ARG A 175 -11.16 -10.07 30.69
C ARG A 175 -11.13 -9.38 32.04
N ARG A 176 -11.82 -8.24 32.17
CA ARG A 176 -11.90 -7.46 33.42
C ARG A 176 -12.58 -8.26 34.53
N ASP A 177 -13.69 -8.90 34.23
CA ASP A 177 -14.42 -9.72 35.20
C ASP A 177 -13.54 -10.85 35.71
N TYR A 178 -12.83 -11.56 34.83
CA TYR A 178 -11.90 -12.61 35.23
C TYR A 178 -10.79 -12.09 36.16
N LEU A 179 -10.22 -10.92 35.87
CA LEU A 179 -9.20 -10.28 36.70
C LEU A 179 -9.75 -9.88 38.07
N LEU A 180 -10.95 -9.29 38.11
CA LEU A 180 -11.61 -8.83 39.34
C LEU A 180 -11.96 -9.99 40.28
N HIS A 181 -12.40 -11.14 39.74
CA HIS A 181 -12.77 -12.30 40.56
C HIS A 181 -11.57 -13.04 41.15
N ARG A 182 -10.36 -12.87 40.60
CA ARG A 182 -9.16 -13.62 41.01
C ARG A 182 -8.24 -12.86 41.97
N GLY A 183 -8.29 -11.53 42.02
CA GLY A 183 -7.56 -10.68 42.98
C GLY A 183 -6.02 -10.62 42.82
N SER A 184 -5.38 -11.74 42.47
CA SER A 184 -3.97 -11.89 42.09
C SER A 184 -3.87 -13.02 41.05
N LEU A 185 -3.22 -12.76 39.91
CA LEU A 185 -3.03 -13.77 38.87
C LEU A 185 -1.86 -14.70 39.24
N ASN A 186 -2.12 -16.00 39.43
CA ASN A 186 -1.05 -17.00 39.40
C ASN A 186 -0.69 -17.37 37.94
N GLN A 187 0.33 -18.22 37.73
CA GLN A 187 0.74 -18.63 36.38
C GLN A 187 -0.38 -19.31 35.58
N ASP A 188 -1.26 -20.09 36.23
CA ASP A 188 -2.39 -20.75 35.58
C ASP A 188 -3.48 -19.74 35.18
N ASP A 189 -3.65 -18.66 35.96
CA ASP A 189 -4.58 -17.58 35.66
C ASP A 189 -4.08 -16.72 34.50
N ILE A 190 -2.77 -16.50 34.37
CA ILE A 190 -2.15 -15.87 33.20
C ILE A 190 -2.37 -16.74 31.96
N ALA A 191 -2.13 -18.05 32.07
CA ALA A 191 -2.34 -18.98 30.97
C ALA A 191 -3.82 -19.03 30.52
N GLN A 192 -4.77 -18.99 31.46
CA GLN A 192 -6.20 -18.89 31.12
C GLN A 192 -6.58 -17.54 30.51
N TYR A 193 -6.03 -16.45 31.03
CA TYR A 193 -6.22 -15.09 30.51
C TYR A 193 -5.72 -14.96 29.05
N GLU A 194 -4.56 -15.54 28.75
CA GLU A 194 -3.99 -15.60 27.40
C GLU A 194 -4.79 -16.54 26.47
N ASN A 195 -5.42 -17.57 27.01
CA ASN A 195 -6.21 -18.55 26.25
C ASN A 195 -7.70 -18.17 26.10
N MET A 196 -8.14 -17.00 26.59
CA MET A 196 -9.54 -16.58 26.55
C MET A 196 -10.14 -16.57 25.14
N ALA A 197 -9.35 -16.26 24.11
CA ALA A 197 -9.76 -16.29 22.72
C ALA A 197 -10.19 -17.70 22.23
N ASN A 198 -9.81 -18.75 22.96
CA ASN A 198 -10.17 -20.14 22.64
C ASN A 198 -11.25 -20.71 23.55
N THR A 199 -11.81 -19.93 24.47
CA THR A 199 -12.98 -20.33 25.27
C THR A 199 -14.23 -20.48 24.39
N ALA A 200 -15.32 -21.02 24.96
CA ALA A 200 -16.60 -21.10 24.25
C ALA A 200 -17.06 -19.72 23.74
N LYS A 201 -16.96 -18.68 24.58
CA LYS A 201 -17.32 -17.31 24.21
C LYS A 201 -16.35 -16.71 23.18
N GLY A 202 -15.05 -16.95 23.31
CA GLY A 202 -14.06 -16.54 22.31
C GLY A 202 -14.32 -17.16 20.94
N ARG A 203 -14.67 -18.46 20.89
CA ARG A 203 -15.05 -19.15 19.64
C ARG A 203 -16.38 -18.64 19.07
N GLU A 204 -17.33 -18.30 19.92
CA GLU A 204 -18.60 -17.66 19.51
C GLU A 204 -18.33 -16.31 18.83
N ILE A 205 -17.54 -15.43 19.46
CA ILE A 205 -17.16 -14.12 18.89
C ILE A 205 -16.48 -14.30 17.53
N LYS A 206 -15.52 -15.23 17.40
CA LYS A 206 -14.84 -15.52 16.12
C LYS A 206 -15.84 -15.86 15.01
N ARG A 207 -16.77 -16.78 15.29
CA ARG A 207 -17.81 -17.19 14.32
C ARG A 207 -18.75 -16.05 13.97
N SER A 208 -19.10 -15.21 14.94
CA SER A 208 -19.97 -14.05 14.68
C SER A 208 -19.30 -13.01 13.80
N ILE A 209 -18.02 -12.70 14.04
CA ILE A 209 -17.23 -11.81 13.17
C ILE A 209 -17.16 -12.39 11.76
N GLU A 210 -16.77 -13.66 11.63
CA GLU A 210 -16.70 -14.33 10.33
C GLU A 210 -18.03 -14.29 9.59
N LYS A 211 -19.14 -14.54 10.28
CA LYS A 211 -20.49 -14.45 9.72
C LYS A 211 -20.82 -13.04 9.21
N LEU A 212 -20.55 -11.99 9.99
CA LEU A 212 -20.79 -10.61 9.57
C LEU A 212 -19.98 -10.25 8.31
N LEU A 213 -18.72 -10.68 8.25
CA LEU A 213 -17.84 -10.45 7.10
C LEU A 213 -18.33 -11.20 5.86
N LEU A 214 -18.77 -12.44 6.01
CA LEU A 214 -19.33 -13.25 4.92
C LEU A 214 -20.66 -12.67 4.39
N GLU A 215 -21.54 -12.23 5.29
CA GLU A 215 -22.80 -11.61 4.93
C GLU A 215 -22.58 -10.33 4.12
N GLU A 216 -21.68 -9.44 4.59
CA GLU A 216 -21.32 -8.26 3.83
C GLU A 216 -20.67 -8.61 2.49
N ALA A 217 -19.69 -9.52 2.49
CA ALA A 217 -18.99 -10.00 1.29
C ALA A 217 -19.95 -10.47 0.19
N ASN A 218 -20.98 -11.24 0.56
CA ASN A 218 -22.02 -11.74 -0.35
C ASN A 218 -22.83 -10.61 -0.99
N THR A 219 -23.08 -9.52 -0.24
CA THR A 219 -23.84 -8.37 -0.77
C THR A 219 -22.99 -7.44 -1.65
N VAL A 220 -21.75 -7.16 -1.26
CA VAL A 220 -20.91 -6.16 -1.95
C VAL A 220 -20.24 -6.72 -3.20
N SER A 221 -20.03 -8.04 -3.27
CA SER A 221 -19.39 -8.68 -4.43
C SER A 221 -20.24 -8.59 -5.72
N SER A 222 -21.56 -8.44 -5.57
CA SER A 222 -22.49 -8.28 -6.72
C SER A 222 -22.64 -6.84 -7.21
N ASP A 223 -22.47 -5.84 -6.33
CA ASP A 223 -22.78 -4.45 -6.63
C ASP A 223 -21.77 -3.50 -5.96
N LEU A 224 -20.99 -2.80 -6.78
CA LEU A 224 -19.96 -1.86 -6.34
C LEU A 224 -20.53 -0.65 -5.57
N ASN A 225 -21.82 -0.34 -5.75
CA ASN A 225 -22.50 0.75 -5.07
C ASN A 225 -22.98 0.38 -3.67
N LYS A 226 -22.96 -0.90 -3.29
CA LYS A 226 -23.26 -1.29 -1.92
C LYS A 226 -22.22 -0.71 -0.96
N PRO A 227 -22.66 -0.09 0.14
CA PRO A 227 -21.74 0.46 1.12
C PRO A 227 -20.99 -0.68 1.81
N LEU A 228 -19.71 -0.44 2.09
CA LEU A 228 -18.92 -1.30 2.97
C LEU A 228 -19.06 -0.79 4.41
N ASN A 229 -19.36 -1.69 5.33
CA ASN A 229 -19.43 -1.44 6.76
C ASN A 229 -18.19 -2.02 7.46
N TYR A 230 -18.09 -3.34 7.51
CA TYR A 230 -17.00 -4.07 8.15
C TYR A 230 -15.81 -4.26 7.21
N LEU A 231 -16.02 -4.43 5.91
CA LEU A 231 -14.93 -4.63 4.94
C LEU A 231 -14.32 -3.33 4.41
N LYS A 232 -14.74 -2.20 4.98
CA LYS A 232 -14.41 -0.84 4.52
C LYS A 232 -12.90 -0.54 4.44
N PRO A 233 -12.04 -0.94 5.40
CA PRO A 233 -10.59 -0.75 5.27
C PRO A 233 -9.96 -1.41 4.04
N TRP A 234 -10.60 -2.47 3.52
CA TRP A 234 -10.17 -3.25 2.35
C TRP A 234 -10.96 -2.91 1.10
N SER A 235 -11.54 -1.70 1.02
CA SER A 235 -12.38 -1.28 -0.09
C SER A 235 -11.72 -1.29 -1.47
N HIS A 236 -10.39 -1.44 -1.54
CA HIS A 236 -9.61 -1.64 -2.76
C HIS A 236 -9.86 -3.02 -3.42
N PHE A 237 -10.49 -3.96 -2.73
CA PHE A 237 -11.05 -5.16 -3.35
C PHE A 237 -12.49 -4.91 -3.81
N ARG A 238 -12.81 -5.41 -5.01
CA ARG A 238 -14.18 -5.38 -5.53
C ARG A 238 -15.03 -6.46 -4.87
N ARG A 239 -14.53 -7.70 -4.89
CA ARG A 239 -15.20 -8.90 -4.40
C ARG A 239 -14.41 -9.52 -3.25
N PHE A 240 -15.12 -10.25 -2.40
CA PHE A 240 -14.57 -10.96 -1.26
C PHE A 240 -15.10 -12.39 -1.27
N ARG A 241 -14.40 -13.32 -1.93
CA ARG A 241 -14.87 -14.72 -1.99
C ARG A 241 -14.27 -15.52 -0.83
N PRO A 242 -15.02 -16.45 -0.21
CA PRO A 242 -14.51 -17.30 0.87
C PRO A 242 -13.22 -18.04 0.53
N ASP A 243 -13.03 -18.40 -0.75
CA ASP A 243 -11.85 -19.12 -1.21
C ASP A 243 -10.63 -18.22 -1.46
N ASP A 244 -10.83 -16.91 -1.61
CA ASP A 244 -9.77 -15.95 -1.88
C ASP A 244 -8.83 -15.81 -0.67
N GLU A 245 -7.53 -15.95 -0.91
CA GLU A 245 -6.53 -15.93 0.16
C GLU A 245 -6.48 -14.59 0.91
N TYR A 246 -6.68 -13.47 0.20
CA TYR A 246 -6.75 -12.16 0.83
C TYR A 246 -7.96 -12.05 1.77
N PHE A 247 -9.10 -12.65 1.43
CA PHE A 247 -10.29 -12.58 2.26
C PHE A 247 -10.14 -13.43 3.52
N LYS A 248 -9.61 -14.65 3.41
CA LYS A 248 -9.23 -15.47 4.57
C LYS A 248 -8.30 -14.71 5.50
N HIS A 249 -7.29 -14.04 4.95
CA HIS A 249 -6.36 -13.25 5.75
C HIS A 249 -7.03 -12.05 6.43
N ILE A 250 -7.97 -11.36 5.77
CA ILE A 250 -8.77 -10.28 6.38
C ILE A 250 -9.55 -10.78 7.59
N VAL A 251 -10.24 -11.93 7.46
CA VAL A 251 -10.99 -12.54 8.58
C VAL A 251 -10.05 -12.87 9.75
N GLU A 252 -8.89 -13.48 9.47
CA GLU A 252 -7.88 -13.80 10.48
C GLU A 252 -7.32 -12.55 11.18
N VAL A 253 -6.99 -11.50 10.40
CA VAL A 253 -6.50 -10.23 10.94
C VAL A 253 -7.56 -9.63 11.87
N LEU A 254 -8.79 -9.45 11.41
CA LEU A 254 -9.85 -8.83 12.22
C LEU A 254 -10.16 -9.62 13.48
N THR A 255 -10.30 -10.94 13.37
CA THR A 255 -10.55 -11.79 14.53
C THR A 255 -9.40 -11.71 15.53
N ALA A 256 -8.14 -11.78 15.08
CA ALA A 256 -6.98 -11.61 15.96
C ALA A 256 -6.92 -10.23 16.61
N GLN A 257 -7.21 -9.16 15.87
CA GLN A 257 -7.21 -7.78 16.39
C GLN A 257 -8.21 -7.60 17.54
N VAL A 258 -9.42 -8.16 17.42
CA VAL A 258 -10.44 -8.07 18.47
C VAL A 258 -9.96 -8.66 19.80
N PHE A 259 -9.25 -9.79 19.77
CA PHE A 259 -8.76 -10.43 21.01
C PHE A 259 -7.47 -9.81 21.56
N ASN A 260 -6.74 -9.07 20.73
CA ASN A 260 -5.41 -8.58 21.07
C ASN A 260 -5.36 -7.06 21.26
N ASN A 261 -6.46 -6.49 21.77
CA ASN A 261 -6.57 -5.06 22.02
C ASN A 261 -6.20 -4.20 20.78
N TRP A 262 -6.61 -4.65 19.59
CA TRP A 262 -6.30 -3.99 18.32
C TRP A 262 -4.81 -3.77 18.09
N THR A 263 -3.97 -4.66 18.60
CA THR A 263 -2.54 -4.70 18.30
C THR A 263 -2.26 -5.79 17.27
N ILE A 264 -1.62 -5.45 16.16
CA ILE A 264 -1.05 -6.46 15.27
C ILE A 264 0.14 -7.13 15.95
N TYR A 265 -0.03 -8.41 16.26
CA TYR A 265 1.05 -9.35 16.57
C TYR A 265 1.06 -10.42 15.48
N THR A 266 1.35 -10.03 14.24
CA THR A 266 1.82 -11.01 13.26
C THR A 266 3.27 -11.33 13.65
N LYS A 267 3.67 -12.60 13.56
CA LYS A 267 5.08 -13.00 13.79
C LYS A 267 6.05 -12.25 12.87
N ASP A 268 5.53 -11.66 11.78
CA ASP A 268 6.23 -10.79 10.85
C ASP A 268 5.40 -9.51 10.61
N MET A 269 5.75 -8.42 11.28
CA MET A 269 5.14 -7.09 11.12
C MET A 269 5.75 -6.31 9.96
N ALA A 270 6.77 -6.87 9.32
CA ALA A 270 7.48 -6.14 8.27
C ALA A 270 6.59 -6.01 7.05
N VAL A 271 6.59 -4.82 6.48
CA VAL A 271 6.12 -4.57 5.12
C VAL A 271 7.34 -4.39 4.22
N ARG A 272 7.18 -4.66 2.93
CA ARG A 272 8.26 -4.35 1.98
C ARG A 272 8.48 -2.83 1.88
N PRO A 273 9.70 -2.39 1.52
CA PRO A 273 9.98 -0.96 1.36
C PRO A 273 9.07 -0.29 0.31
N ALA A 274 9.01 1.03 0.33
CA ALA A 274 8.17 1.78 -0.58
C ALA A 274 8.68 1.72 -2.04
N LEU A 275 7.77 1.53 -2.99
CA LEU A 275 8.01 1.51 -4.42
C LEU A 275 8.63 2.81 -4.93
N GLY A 276 8.17 3.94 -4.38
CA GLY A 276 8.69 5.28 -4.69
C GLY A 276 10.14 5.51 -4.27
N HIS A 277 10.65 4.69 -3.35
CA HIS A 277 12.02 4.79 -2.85
C HIS A 277 12.94 3.71 -3.47
N GLN A 278 12.47 2.46 -3.53
CA GLN A 278 13.29 1.35 -4.03
C GLN A 278 13.24 1.17 -5.55
N GLY A 279 12.16 1.60 -6.21
CA GLY A 279 11.98 1.33 -7.64
C GLY A 279 12.07 -0.16 -7.95
N ASN A 280 13.00 -0.53 -8.83
CA ASN A 280 13.23 -1.92 -9.26
C ASN A 280 14.30 -2.67 -8.45
N ARG A 281 14.98 -2.03 -7.49
CA ARG A 281 16.21 -2.56 -6.87
C ARG A 281 16.02 -3.87 -6.10
N LEU A 282 14.85 -4.07 -5.51
CA LEU A 282 14.53 -5.29 -4.75
C LEU A 282 13.61 -6.23 -5.51
N THR A 283 12.67 -5.69 -6.29
CA THR A 283 11.61 -6.48 -6.95
C THR A 283 11.96 -6.95 -8.35
N ALA A 284 12.73 -6.18 -9.11
CA ALA A 284 13.14 -6.53 -10.47
C ALA A 284 14.56 -6.01 -10.76
N PRO A 285 15.56 -6.44 -9.96
CA PRO A 285 16.89 -5.84 -9.97
C PRO A 285 17.57 -5.98 -11.32
N GLU A 286 18.32 -4.95 -11.69
CA GLU A 286 19.20 -5.01 -12.86
C GLU A 286 20.56 -5.59 -12.48
N PRO A 287 21.24 -6.32 -13.39
CA PRO A 287 22.57 -6.87 -13.14
C PRO A 287 23.61 -5.82 -12.70
N LYS A 288 23.38 -4.53 -13.01
CA LYS A 288 24.26 -3.41 -12.69
C LYS A 288 24.04 -2.83 -11.29
N GLN A 289 23.00 -3.23 -10.56
CA GLN A 289 22.68 -2.69 -9.23
C GLN A 289 23.41 -3.40 -8.07
N ASN A 290 24.48 -4.17 -8.37
CA ASN A 290 25.13 -5.12 -7.46
C ASN A 290 26.04 -4.48 -6.40
N SER A 291 25.48 -3.84 -5.39
CA SER A 291 26.21 -3.61 -4.12
C SER A 291 26.05 -4.82 -3.18
N LYS A 292 26.99 -5.01 -2.25
CA LYS A 292 26.92 -6.12 -1.27
C LYS A 292 25.69 -5.98 -0.38
N GLU A 293 25.37 -4.74 -0.01
CA GLU A 293 24.22 -4.35 0.81
C GLU A 293 22.91 -4.68 0.09
N LEU A 294 22.82 -4.40 -1.22
CA LEU A 294 21.63 -4.75 -2.00
C LEU A 294 21.44 -6.27 -2.10
N GLN A 295 22.53 -7.04 -2.22
CA GLN A 295 22.43 -8.51 -2.25
C GLN A 295 21.91 -9.09 -0.93
N GLU A 296 22.29 -8.50 0.20
CA GLU A 296 21.77 -8.90 1.51
C GLU A 296 20.29 -8.52 1.66
N ALA A 297 19.91 -7.31 1.25
CA ALA A 297 18.51 -6.89 1.22
C ALA A 297 17.63 -7.77 0.33
N GLN A 298 18.13 -8.21 -0.83
CA GLN A 298 17.43 -9.10 -1.75
C GLN A 298 17.19 -10.51 -1.19
N LYS A 299 18.00 -10.97 -0.22
CA LYS A 299 17.73 -12.22 0.51
C LYS A 299 16.51 -12.11 1.42
N ILE A 300 16.28 -10.92 1.98
CA ILE A 300 15.13 -10.61 2.86
C ILE A 300 13.89 -10.32 2.02
N TYR A 301 14.08 -9.60 0.92
CA TYR A 301 13.04 -9.13 0.02
C TYR A 301 13.25 -9.74 -1.37
N PRO A 302 12.82 -11.01 -1.57
CA PRO A 302 13.04 -11.69 -2.84
C PRO A 302 12.39 -10.93 -4.00
N ALA A 303 13.00 -11.05 -5.18
CA ALA A 303 12.49 -10.49 -6.41
C ALA A 303 11.09 -11.05 -6.74
N ASP A 304 10.28 -10.23 -7.40
CA ASP A 304 8.95 -10.61 -7.85
C ASP A 304 9.02 -10.94 -9.34
N ALA A 305 8.84 -12.22 -9.67
CA ALA A 305 8.94 -12.73 -11.04
C ALA A 305 7.89 -12.10 -11.97
N PHE A 306 6.71 -11.74 -11.44
CA PHE A 306 5.66 -11.11 -12.22
C PHE A 306 6.02 -9.67 -12.59
N ILE A 307 6.59 -8.92 -11.65
CA ILE A 307 7.10 -7.56 -11.92
C ILE A 307 8.24 -7.62 -12.94
N GLY A 308 9.16 -8.58 -12.81
CA GLY A 308 10.22 -8.82 -13.80
C GLY A 308 9.66 -9.12 -15.20
N LYS A 309 8.59 -9.93 -15.28
CA LYS A 309 7.89 -10.22 -16.53
C LYS A 309 7.25 -8.95 -17.14
N LEU A 310 6.51 -8.16 -16.35
CA LEU A 310 5.90 -6.91 -16.83
C LEU A 310 6.95 -5.91 -17.35
N LYS A 311 8.10 -5.86 -16.69
CA LYS A 311 9.25 -5.05 -17.15
C LYS A 311 9.75 -5.54 -18.51
N ASN A 312 9.97 -6.84 -18.65
CA ASN A 312 10.48 -7.44 -19.90
C ASN A 312 9.49 -7.32 -21.07
N GLU A 313 8.19 -7.38 -20.79
CA GLU A 313 7.12 -7.17 -21.78
C GLU A 313 6.96 -5.70 -22.20
N GLY A 314 7.67 -4.77 -21.55
CA GLY A 314 7.46 -3.35 -21.78
C GLY A 314 6.05 -2.92 -21.39
N LYS A 315 5.53 -3.42 -20.27
CA LYS A 315 4.31 -2.93 -19.62
C LYS A 315 4.61 -2.12 -18.36
N LEU A 316 5.79 -2.30 -17.76
CA LEU A 316 6.24 -1.60 -16.56
C LEU A 316 7.62 -0.99 -16.78
N TRP A 317 7.78 0.30 -16.47
CA TRP A 317 9.06 1.00 -16.53
C TRP A 317 9.38 1.69 -15.22
N PHE A 318 10.68 1.75 -14.92
CA PHE A 318 11.22 2.43 -13.76
C PHE A 318 12.15 3.55 -14.25
N TRP A 319 12.03 4.72 -13.64
CA TRP A 319 12.88 5.87 -13.88
C TRP A 319 13.47 6.34 -12.55
N ASP A 320 14.80 6.25 -12.45
CA ASP A 320 15.55 6.75 -11.31
C ASP A 320 15.73 8.27 -11.43
N GLN A 321 15.14 9.01 -10.52
CA GLN A 321 15.25 10.47 -10.45
C GLN A 321 16.00 10.94 -9.21
N SER A 322 16.74 10.05 -8.54
CA SER A 322 17.48 10.36 -7.29
C SER A 322 18.43 11.55 -7.42
N ASN A 323 18.99 11.76 -8.62
CA ASN A 323 19.88 12.89 -8.90
C ASN A 323 19.21 14.27 -8.79
N TYR A 324 17.88 14.32 -8.69
CA TYR A 324 17.13 15.58 -8.70
C TYR A 324 16.39 15.92 -7.39
N PHE A 325 16.26 14.96 -6.47
CA PHE A 325 15.53 15.15 -5.20
C PHE A 325 16.49 15.11 -4.00
N ILE A 326 16.18 15.88 -2.96
CA ILE A 326 16.89 15.84 -1.65
C ILE A 326 16.10 15.04 -0.61
N THR A 327 14.77 15.09 -0.65
CA THR A 327 13.85 14.31 0.20
C THR A 327 12.50 14.20 -0.52
N HIS A 328 11.53 13.45 0.02
CA HIS A 328 10.21 13.25 -0.60
C HIS A 328 9.57 14.57 -1.03
N SER A 329 9.21 14.69 -2.32
CA SER A 329 8.61 15.92 -2.86
C SER A 329 9.48 17.20 -2.75
N ALA A 330 10.71 17.11 -2.22
CA ALA A 330 11.62 18.23 -2.05
C ALA A 330 12.73 18.16 -3.11
N MET A 331 12.72 19.14 -4.00
CA MET A 331 13.67 19.23 -5.10
C MET A 331 15.01 19.76 -4.60
N ARG A 332 16.12 19.28 -5.18
CA ARG A 332 17.43 19.88 -4.89
C ARG A 332 17.43 21.32 -5.41
N ASP A 333 17.59 22.30 -4.53
CA ASP A 333 17.77 23.71 -4.91
C ASP A 333 19.20 24.14 -4.55
N PHE A 334 20.20 23.48 -5.15
CA PHE A 334 21.65 23.73 -5.01
C PHE A 334 22.13 24.22 -3.62
N GLU A 335 22.39 23.32 -2.67
CA GLU A 335 22.96 23.71 -1.37
C GLU A 335 24.40 24.24 -1.42
N PHE A 336 25.08 24.24 -2.57
CA PHE A 336 26.40 24.85 -2.68
C PHE A 336 26.50 25.81 -3.87
N LYS A 337 26.23 27.08 -3.60
CA LYS A 337 26.44 28.25 -4.50
C LYS A 337 27.88 28.42 -5.03
N ILE A 338 28.82 27.55 -4.68
CA ILE A 338 30.25 27.67 -4.98
C ILE A 338 30.62 26.92 -6.28
N PHE A 339 29.80 25.96 -6.75
CA PHE A 339 30.21 25.08 -7.85
C PHE A 339 29.47 25.23 -9.20
N ASP A 340 28.41 26.02 -9.32
CA ASP A 340 27.65 26.04 -10.58
C ASP A 340 27.34 27.46 -11.10
N LYS A 341 28.25 27.99 -11.91
CA LYS A 341 28.04 29.22 -12.70
C LYS A 341 27.46 28.95 -14.10
N GLN A 342 27.22 27.69 -14.50
CA GLN A 342 26.88 27.35 -15.88
C GLN A 342 25.49 26.71 -16.07
N GLU A 343 24.90 26.03 -15.09
CA GLU A 343 23.50 25.57 -15.16
C GLU A 343 22.71 25.72 -13.84
N PRO A 344 22.28 26.94 -13.48
CA PRO A 344 21.85 27.26 -12.12
C PRO A 344 20.43 26.81 -11.72
N LYS A 345 19.77 25.87 -12.42
CA LYS A 345 18.38 25.50 -12.08
C LYS A 345 18.11 23.98 -12.23
N VAL A 346 17.99 23.27 -11.10
CA VAL A 346 17.57 21.85 -11.04
C VAL A 346 16.11 21.70 -11.46
N PHE A 347 15.24 22.67 -11.13
CA PHE A 347 13.82 22.61 -11.48
C PHE A 347 13.57 22.45 -12.99
N PRO A 348 14.17 23.24 -13.91
CA PRO A 348 14.11 22.99 -15.35
C PRO A 348 14.58 21.60 -15.78
N ARG A 349 15.58 21.02 -15.09
CA ARG A 349 16.02 19.64 -15.37
C ARG A 349 14.97 18.62 -14.91
N ILE A 350 14.39 18.74 -13.71
CA ILE A 350 13.27 17.88 -13.26
C ILE A 350 12.08 18.01 -14.22
N TYR A 351 11.71 19.24 -14.56
CA TYR A 351 10.63 19.53 -15.47
C TYR A 351 10.89 18.89 -16.85
N ARG A 352 12.11 19.00 -17.38
CA ARG A 352 12.45 18.42 -18.68
C ARG A 352 12.54 16.89 -18.63
N GLU A 353 13.29 16.34 -17.68
CA GLU A 353 13.60 14.91 -17.62
C GLU A 353 12.43 14.10 -17.04
N SER A 354 11.95 14.42 -15.84
CA SER A 354 10.85 13.67 -15.21
C SER A 354 9.49 14.01 -15.81
N TYR A 355 9.15 15.30 -15.93
CA TYR A 355 7.80 15.69 -16.37
C TYR A 355 7.64 15.64 -17.89
N VAL A 356 8.48 16.33 -18.68
CA VAL A 356 8.32 16.35 -20.13
C VAL A 356 8.68 14.99 -20.75
N ASN A 357 9.88 14.47 -20.48
CA ASN A 357 10.36 13.25 -21.15
C ASN A 357 9.66 11.99 -20.65
N GLU A 358 9.51 11.82 -19.34
CA GLU A 358 9.01 10.56 -18.77
C GLU A 358 7.49 10.54 -18.54
N ILE A 359 6.84 11.69 -18.38
CA ILE A 359 5.37 11.78 -18.28
C ILE A 359 4.75 12.18 -19.61
N MET A 360 4.97 13.41 -20.07
CA MET A 360 4.18 14.00 -21.16
C MET A 360 4.46 13.34 -22.52
N ASN A 361 5.72 13.18 -22.90
CA ASN A 361 6.09 12.56 -24.16
C ASN A 361 5.61 11.10 -24.21
N ARG A 362 5.67 10.37 -23.09
CA ARG A 362 5.20 8.98 -23.01
C ARG A 362 3.70 8.88 -23.13
N ILE A 363 2.96 9.79 -22.50
CA ILE A 363 1.53 9.90 -22.71
C ILE A 363 1.22 10.18 -24.20
N GLN A 364 1.94 11.10 -24.85
CA GLN A 364 1.72 11.44 -26.26
C GLN A 364 2.09 10.30 -27.24
N GLU A 365 3.11 9.51 -26.94
CA GLU A 365 3.51 8.35 -27.75
C GLU A 365 2.45 7.24 -27.74
N ASN A 366 1.74 7.12 -26.62
CA ASN A 366 1.02 5.91 -26.26
C ASN A 366 -0.49 6.12 -26.07
N SER A 367 -0.93 7.38 -26.01
CA SER A 367 -2.30 7.85 -25.85
C SER A 367 -2.53 9.07 -26.74
N ASN A 368 -3.77 9.28 -27.17
CA ASN A 368 -4.15 10.50 -27.89
C ASN A 368 -4.39 11.62 -26.88
N PHE A 369 -3.32 12.15 -26.28
CA PHE A 369 -3.41 13.23 -25.31
C PHE A 369 -3.17 14.58 -25.98
N GLY A 370 -4.17 15.46 -25.92
CA GLY A 370 -4.16 16.78 -26.53
C GLY A 370 -4.99 16.88 -27.82
N ARG A 371 -5.34 18.11 -28.22
CA ARG A 371 -6.12 18.42 -29.45
C ARG A 371 -5.32 18.27 -30.75
N TYR A 372 -4.03 17.94 -30.68
CA TYR A 372 -3.13 18.03 -31.82
C TYR A 372 -2.64 16.63 -32.19
N LYS A 373 -2.96 16.20 -33.41
CA LYS A 373 -2.22 15.12 -34.05
C LYS A 373 -0.76 15.55 -34.10
N ASN A 374 0.13 14.71 -33.57
CA ASN A 374 1.56 14.89 -33.82
C ASN A 374 1.80 14.59 -35.31
N ASP A 375 1.69 15.60 -36.16
CA ASP A 375 2.06 15.56 -37.59
C ASP A 375 3.58 15.44 -37.81
N LYS A 376 4.31 14.91 -36.82
CA LYS A 376 5.74 14.64 -36.86
C LYS A 376 6.02 13.15 -36.70
N LYS A 377 5.54 12.36 -37.66
CA LYS A 377 6.24 11.16 -38.13
C LYS A 377 6.14 11.15 -39.66
N LYS A 378 7.17 11.74 -40.30
CA LYS A 378 7.54 11.44 -41.68
C LYS A 378 8.45 10.23 -41.66
#